data_AF-A0A421BIA1-F1
#
_entry.id   AF-A0A421BIA1-F1
#
_cell.length_a   1.000
_cell.length_b   1.000
_cell.length_c   1.000
_cell.angle_alpha   90.00
_cell.angle_beta   90.00
_cell.angle_gamma   90.00
#
_symmetry.space_group_name_H-M   'P 1'
#
loop_
_entity.id
_entity.type
_entity.pdbx_description
1 polymer ?
#
loop_
_entity_poly.entity_id
_entity_poly.type
_entity_poly.pdbx_seq_one_letter_code
_entity_poly.pdbx_strand_id
1 'polypeptide(L)'
;MGVNSQNKKKFHDYEGFVEKFKPKKTTDDCYTPDEVYLVVFDFVVEEYGIDRNKVVRPFYPGGDYENYDYSNGAVVVDNPPFSILKKIKDFYVERDIPFFLFAPGLTLFGSKDHESVNYVLVASQITYGNGAKVNTSFVTN
;
A
#
# COMPACT_ATOMS: atom_id res chain seq x y z
N MET A 1 57.53 -16.27 7.83
CA MET A 1 56.24 -15.92 8.46
C MET A 1 55.65 -14.74 7.70
N GLY A 2 54.45 -14.88 7.16
CA GLY A 2 53.77 -13.82 6.39
C GLY A 2 52.35 -14.21 6.08
N VAL A 3 51.48 -14.20 7.09
CA VAL A 3 50.04 -14.46 6.91
C VAL A 3 49.45 -13.24 6.19
N ASN A 4 48.96 -13.46 4.98
CA ASN A 4 48.50 -12.42 4.07
C ASN A 4 47.22 -11.75 4.62
N SER A 5 47.32 -10.46 4.94
CA SER A 5 46.36 -9.63 5.67
C SER A 5 45.04 -9.34 4.93
N GLN A 6 44.81 -9.93 3.75
CA GLN A 6 43.65 -9.64 2.90
C GLN A 6 42.39 -10.43 3.29
N ASN A 7 42.51 -11.54 4.03
CA ASN A 7 41.35 -12.34 4.45
C ASN A 7 40.61 -11.82 5.70
N LYS A 8 41.18 -10.84 6.41
CA LYS A 8 40.56 -10.30 7.65
C LYS A 8 39.44 -9.29 7.40
N LYS A 9 39.32 -8.74 6.19
CA LYS A 9 38.26 -7.76 5.85
C LYS A 9 36.91 -8.38 5.50
N LYS A 10 36.84 -9.68 5.18
CA LYS A 10 35.58 -10.35 4.81
C LYS A 10 34.70 -10.75 6.00
N PHE A 11 35.23 -10.76 7.22
CA PHE A 11 34.53 -11.24 8.41
C PHE A 11 33.91 -10.15 9.30
N HIS A 12 34.24 -8.87 9.06
CA HIS A 12 33.77 -7.78 9.94
C HIS A 12 32.43 -7.16 9.55
N ASP A 13 31.84 -7.57 8.42
CA ASP A 13 30.51 -7.12 8.00
C ASP A 13 29.49 -8.26 8.07
N TYR A 14 29.60 -9.12 9.09
CA TYR A 14 28.59 -10.15 9.34
C TYR A 14 27.24 -9.51 9.67
N GLU A 15 27.26 -8.41 10.44
CA GLU A 15 26.05 -7.68 10.82
C GLU A 15 25.38 -7.00 9.62
N GLY A 16 26.12 -6.30 8.75
CA GLY A 16 25.57 -5.73 7.52
C GLY A 16 25.26 -6.77 6.44
N PHE A 17 25.86 -7.95 6.49
CA PHE A 17 25.43 -9.10 5.70
C PHE A 17 24.08 -9.63 6.19
N VAL A 18 23.91 -9.83 7.51
CA VAL A 18 22.65 -10.28 8.12
C VAL A 18 21.53 -9.25 7.95
N GLU A 19 21.82 -7.95 7.98
CA GLU A 19 20.84 -6.90 7.70
C GLU A 19 20.26 -6.94 6.28
N LYS A 20 21.01 -7.44 5.29
CA LYS A 20 20.49 -7.61 3.91
C LYS A 20 19.42 -8.70 3.82
N PHE A 21 19.40 -9.64 4.76
CA PHE A 21 18.42 -10.71 4.85
C PHE A 21 17.31 -10.44 5.86
N LYS A 22 17.41 -9.38 6.68
CA LYS A 22 16.25 -8.89 7.42
C LYS A 22 15.21 -8.49 6.39
N PRO A 23 13.94 -8.90 6.53
CA PRO A 23 12.87 -8.45 5.64
C PRO A 23 12.92 -6.92 5.61
N LYS A 24 13.33 -6.35 4.48
CA LYS A 24 13.16 -4.92 4.27
C LYS A 24 11.66 -4.70 4.33
N LYS A 25 11.17 -3.88 5.25
CA LYS A 25 9.80 -3.37 5.18
C LYS A 25 9.64 -2.83 3.78
N THR A 26 8.90 -3.57 2.95
CA THR A 26 8.68 -3.13 1.59
C THR A 26 7.73 -1.94 1.64
N THR A 27 7.60 -1.19 0.56
CA THR A 27 6.59 -0.12 0.46
C THR A 27 5.17 -0.60 0.81
N ASP A 28 4.93 -1.91 0.80
CA ASP A 28 3.68 -2.56 1.18
C ASP A 28 3.39 -2.52 2.70
N ASP A 29 4.39 -2.32 3.55
CA ASP A 29 4.25 -2.28 5.03
C ASP A 29 4.12 -0.87 5.61
N CYS A 30 3.91 0.14 4.75
CA CYS A 30 4.15 1.52 5.11
C CYS A 30 2.88 2.34 5.20
N TYR A 31 2.63 2.84 6.41
CA TYR A 31 1.51 3.74 6.67
C TYR A 31 1.65 5.03 5.87
N THR A 32 0.55 5.40 5.21
CA THR A 32 0.34 6.74 4.67
C THR A 32 0.46 7.76 5.81
N PRO A 33 1.15 8.90 5.63
CA PRO A 33 1.15 9.97 6.63
C PRO A 33 -0.28 10.36 7.00
N ASP A 34 -0.57 10.53 8.30
CA ASP A 34 -1.93 10.75 8.79
C ASP A 34 -2.61 11.96 8.14
N GLU A 35 -1.88 13.07 8.00
CA GLU A 35 -2.39 14.28 7.33
C GLU A 35 -2.82 14.01 5.89
N VAL A 36 -2.05 13.20 5.16
CA VAL A 36 -2.39 12.83 3.78
C VAL A 36 -3.58 11.90 3.73
N TYR A 37 -3.63 10.92 4.65
CA TYR A 37 -4.77 10.01 4.74
C TYR A 37 -6.06 10.77 5.06
N LEU A 38 -6.03 11.69 6.03
CA LEU A 38 -7.19 12.48 6.44
C LEU A 38 -7.73 13.35 5.30
N VAL A 39 -6.84 14.01 4.53
CA VAL A 39 -7.25 14.80 3.36
C VAL A 39 -7.95 13.93 2.31
N VAL A 40 -7.41 12.75 2.00
CA VAL A 40 -8.03 11.82 1.04
C VAL A 40 -9.34 11.27 1.58
N PHE A 41 -9.38 10.90 2.85
CA PHE A 41 -10.58 10.40 3.53
C PHE A 41 -11.73 11.41 3.49
N ASP A 42 -11.45 12.67 3.87
CA ASP A 42 -12.45 13.74 3.85
C ASP A 42 -12.95 14.01 2.42
N PHE A 43 -12.05 14.05 1.44
CA PHE A 43 -12.43 14.16 0.02
C PHE A 43 -13.35 13.03 -0.43
N VAL A 44 -13.00 11.77 -0.15
CA VAL A 44 -13.79 10.60 -0.57
C VAL A 44 -15.18 10.62 0.08
N VAL A 45 -15.25 10.95 1.37
CA VAL A 45 -16.52 11.06 2.10
C VAL A 45 -17.42 12.13 1.47
N GLU A 46 -16.87 13.30 1.18
CA GLU A 46 -17.62 14.43 0.64
C GLU A 46 -18.05 14.19 -0.81
N GLU A 47 -17.11 13.81 -1.68
CA GLU A 47 -17.32 13.65 -3.12
C GLU A 47 -18.33 12.53 -3.43
N TYR A 48 -18.26 11.42 -2.70
CA TYR A 48 -19.10 10.24 -2.95
C TYR A 48 -20.28 10.11 -1.97
N GLY A 49 -20.45 11.05 -1.04
CA GLY A 49 -21.55 11.04 -0.07
C GLY A 49 -21.54 9.81 0.85
N ILE A 50 -20.36 9.30 1.19
CA ILE A 50 -20.18 8.09 2.00
C ILE A 50 -20.41 8.42 3.48
N ASP A 51 -21.14 7.56 4.21
CA ASP A 51 -21.21 7.65 5.67
C ASP A 51 -19.82 7.35 6.26
N ARG A 52 -19.23 8.35 6.94
CA ARG A 52 -17.91 8.27 7.59
C ARG A 52 -17.76 7.04 8.48
N ASN A 53 -18.84 6.59 9.11
CA ASN A 53 -18.83 5.43 10.01
C ASN A 53 -18.77 4.09 9.27
N LYS A 54 -18.94 4.09 7.95
CA LYS A 54 -18.85 2.91 7.08
C LYS A 54 -17.46 2.70 6.50
N VAL A 55 -16.58 3.69 6.63
CA VAL A 55 -15.24 3.57 6.07
C VAL A 55 -14.40 2.61 6.92
N VAL A 56 -13.76 1.66 6.24
CA VAL A 56 -12.93 0.63 6.87
C VAL A 56 -11.51 0.61 6.30
N ARG A 57 -10.57 0.14 7.12
CA ARG A 57 -9.14 0.08 6.81
C ARG A 57 -8.58 -1.32 7.10
N PRO A 58 -8.77 -2.29 6.19
CA PRO A 58 -8.36 -3.67 6.42
C PRO A 58 -6.84 -3.89 6.27
N PHE A 59 -6.07 -2.91 5.79
CA PHE A 59 -4.63 -3.06 5.55
C PHE A 59 -3.82 -2.50 6.70
N TYR A 60 -3.46 -3.40 7.62
CA TYR A 60 -2.56 -3.14 8.75
C TYR A 60 -1.74 -4.40 9.06
N PRO A 61 -0.65 -4.31 9.85
CA PRO A 61 0.13 -5.47 10.24
C PRO A 61 -0.73 -6.55 10.91
N GLY A 62 -0.78 -7.74 10.31
CA GLY A 62 -1.61 -8.85 10.76
C GLY A 62 -3.08 -8.77 10.33
N GLY A 63 -3.45 -7.75 9.55
CA GLY A 63 -4.77 -7.62 8.94
C GLY A 63 -5.00 -8.65 7.84
N ASP A 64 -6.25 -9.06 7.69
CA ASP A 64 -6.70 -10.01 6.68
C ASP A 64 -7.90 -9.40 5.95
N TYR A 65 -7.63 -8.76 4.82
CA TYR A 65 -8.67 -8.12 4.02
C TYR A 65 -9.64 -9.13 3.39
N GLU A 66 -9.27 -10.41 3.25
CA GLU A 66 -10.13 -11.43 2.66
C GLU A 66 -11.19 -11.90 3.67
N ASN A 67 -10.87 -11.88 4.97
CA ASN A 67 -11.77 -12.27 6.06
C ASN A 67 -12.32 -11.10 6.89
N TYR A 68 -12.11 -9.86 6.46
CA TYR A 68 -12.68 -8.67 7.10
C TYR A 68 -14.21 -8.63 6.96
N ASP A 69 -14.92 -8.11 7.96
CA ASP A 69 -16.38 -7.95 7.91
C ASP A 69 -16.76 -6.68 7.13
N TYR A 70 -17.12 -6.85 5.85
CA TYR A 70 -17.64 -5.78 4.99
C TYR A 70 -19.16 -5.64 5.04
N SER A 71 -19.84 -6.33 5.96
CA SER A 71 -21.29 -6.21 6.10
C SER A 71 -21.70 -4.79 6.48
N ASN A 72 -22.99 -4.49 6.32
CA ASN A 72 -23.57 -3.18 6.62
C ASN A 72 -23.07 -2.02 5.75
N GLY A 73 -22.67 -2.30 4.50
CA GLY A 73 -22.31 -1.27 3.53
C GLY A 73 -20.95 -0.62 3.80
N ALA A 74 -19.97 -1.42 4.23
CA ALA A 74 -18.61 -0.94 4.45
C ALA A 74 -17.98 -0.44 3.14
N VAL A 75 -17.18 0.63 3.23
CA VAL A 75 -16.43 1.19 2.10
C VAL A 75 -14.95 1.21 2.45
N VAL A 76 -14.10 0.66 1.59
CA VAL A 76 -12.67 0.59 1.87
C VAL A 76 -12.00 1.88 1.42
N VAL A 77 -11.43 2.67 2.34
CA VAL A 77 -10.58 3.82 1.99
C VAL A 77 -9.24 3.63 2.67
N ASP A 78 -8.27 3.10 1.94
CA ASP A 78 -7.03 2.61 2.56
C ASP A 78 -5.85 2.45 1.61
N ASN A 79 -4.66 2.21 2.18
CA ASN A 79 -3.41 2.00 1.45
C ASN A 79 -3.05 0.50 1.41
N PRO A 80 -3.38 -0.22 0.33
CA PRO A 80 -3.10 -1.64 0.23
C PRO A 80 -1.60 -1.92 -0.06
N PRO A 81 -1.15 -3.17 0.14
CA PRO A 81 0.10 -3.64 -0.46
C PRO A 81 0.01 -3.55 -2.00
N PHE A 82 0.89 -2.75 -2.60
CA PHE A 82 0.87 -2.47 -4.03
C PHE A 82 1.25 -3.68 -4.87
N SER A 83 2.09 -4.56 -4.33
CA SER A 83 2.52 -5.80 -5.00
C SER A 83 1.37 -6.75 -5.36
N ILE A 84 0.24 -6.67 -4.65
CA ILE A 84 -0.95 -7.48 -4.89
C ILE A 84 -2.20 -6.63 -5.21
N LEU A 85 -2.01 -5.37 -5.59
CA LEU A 85 -3.12 -4.42 -5.84
C LEU A 85 -4.15 -4.97 -6.85
N LYS A 86 -3.71 -5.68 -7.89
CA LYS A 86 -4.63 -6.32 -8.84
C LYS A 86 -5.54 -7.35 -8.16
N LYS A 87 -4.97 -8.25 -7.36
CA LYS A 87 -5.74 -9.26 -6.61
C LYS A 87 -6.77 -8.61 -5.69
N ILE A 88 -6.39 -7.51 -5.04
CA ILE A 88 -7.27 -6.75 -4.15
C ILE A 88 -8.44 -6.12 -4.91
N LYS A 89 -8.16 -5.45 -6.04
CA LYS A 89 -9.20 -4.87 -6.90
C LYS A 89 -10.18 -5.93 -7.39
N ASP A 90 -9.66 -7.03 -7.92
CA ASP A 90 -10.48 -8.14 -8.41
C ASP A 90 -11.36 -8.70 -7.27
N PHE A 91 -10.78 -8.91 -6.07
CA PHE A 91 -11.52 -9.39 -4.90
C PHE A 91 -12.70 -8.47 -4.50
N TYR A 92 -12.46 -7.15 -4.45
CA TYR A 92 -13.50 -6.19 -4.07
C TYR A 92 -14.57 -6.05 -5.15
N VAL A 93 -14.19 -6.00 -6.43
CA VAL A 93 -15.16 -5.94 -7.55
C VAL A 93 -16.03 -7.18 -7.59
N GLU A 94 -15.45 -8.38 -7.48
CA GLU A 94 -16.21 -9.65 -7.50
C GLU A 94 -17.22 -9.78 -6.35
N ARG A 95 -17.02 -9.05 -5.25
CA ARG A 95 -17.85 -9.08 -4.04
C ARG A 95 -18.72 -7.85 -3.87
N ASP A 96 -18.73 -6.96 -4.86
CA ASP A 96 -19.46 -5.69 -4.82
C ASP A 96 -19.13 -4.85 -3.58
N ILE A 97 -17.85 -4.83 -3.20
CA ILE A 97 -17.31 -4.03 -2.10
C ILE A 97 -16.83 -2.69 -2.67
N PRO A 98 -17.41 -1.54 -2.26
CA PRO A 98 -16.95 -0.24 -2.69
C PRO A 98 -15.56 0.06 -2.11
N PHE A 99 -14.66 0.61 -2.93
CA PHE A 99 -13.32 0.97 -2.49
C PHE A 99 -12.79 2.24 -3.12
N PHE A 100 -11.92 2.93 -2.40
CA PHE A 100 -11.02 3.98 -2.88
C PHE A 100 -9.62 3.72 -2.32
N LEU A 101 -8.73 3.19 -3.15
CA LEU A 101 -7.42 2.68 -2.73
C LEU A 101 -6.31 3.59 -3.22
N PHE A 102 -5.30 3.78 -2.37
CA PHE A 102 -4.03 4.37 -2.78
C PHE A 102 -3.31 3.43 -3.75
N ALA A 103 -2.68 4.00 -4.77
CA ALA A 103 -1.99 3.24 -5.82
C ALA A 103 -0.72 3.95 -6.31
N PRO A 104 0.31 3.21 -6.73
CA PRO A 104 1.50 3.79 -7.33
C PRO A 104 1.18 4.32 -8.74
N GLY A 105 1.35 5.63 -8.94
CA GLY A 105 1.07 6.31 -10.21
C GLY A 105 1.85 5.73 -11.39
N LEU A 106 3.05 5.18 -11.16
CA LEU A 106 3.90 4.58 -12.20
C LEU A 106 3.27 3.33 -12.84
N THR A 107 2.56 2.51 -12.05
CA THR A 107 1.98 1.25 -12.53
C THR A 107 0.46 1.27 -12.51
N LEU A 108 -0.15 2.45 -12.38
CA LEU A 108 -1.59 2.64 -12.21
C LEU A 108 -2.39 1.96 -13.34
N PHE A 109 -1.92 2.10 -14.58
CA PHE A 109 -2.52 1.51 -15.79
C PHE A 109 -1.82 0.21 -16.25
N GLY A 110 -0.99 -0.39 -15.40
CA GLY A 110 -0.19 -1.56 -15.76
C GLY A 110 -0.97 -2.88 -15.82
N SER A 111 -2.19 -2.90 -15.28
CA SER A 111 -3.05 -4.08 -15.22
C SER A 111 -4.24 -3.99 -16.16
N LYS A 112 -4.64 -5.14 -16.72
CA LYS A 112 -5.95 -5.30 -17.34
C LYS A 112 -6.96 -5.57 -16.21
N ASP A 113 -7.71 -4.54 -15.86
CA ASP A 113 -8.70 -4.59 -14.77
C ASP A 113 -10.14 -4.67 -15.30
N HIS A 114 -11.07 -4.90 -14.36
CA HIS A 114 -12.50 -4.93 -14.65
C HIS A 114 -13.01 -3.56 -15.13
N GLU A 115 -14.06 -3.53 -15.93
CA GLU A 115 -14.59 -2.30 -16.54
C GLU A 115 -15.15 -1.29 -15.52
N SER A 116 -15.53 -1.77 -14.34
CA SER A 116 -15.96 -0.91 -13.22
C SER A 116 -14.80 -0.20 -12.52
N VAL A 117 -13.55 -0.62 -12.76
CA VAL A 117 -12.39 0.01 -12.12
C VAL A 117 -12.07 1.33 -12.80
N ASN A 118 -12.06 2.40 -12.01
CA ASN A 118 -11.72 3.76 -12.39
C ASN A 118 -10.41 4.20 -11.73
N TYR A 119 -9.67 5.06 -12.42
CA TYR A 119 -8.38 5.58 -11.93
C TYR A 119 -8.44 7.08 -11.71
N VAL A 120 -7.93 7.53 -10.57
CA VAL A 120 -7.77 8.95 -10.25
C VAL A 120 -6.28 9.28 -10.30
N LEU A 121 -5.84 9.81 -11.44
CA LEU A 121 -4.43 10.12 -11.68
C LEU A 121 -4.07 11.49 -11.07
N VAL A 122 -3.24 11.47 -10.03
CA VAL A 122 -2.66 12.68 -9.40
C VAL A 122 -1.15 12.68 -9.52
N ALA A 123 -0.51 11.52 -9.28
CA ALA A 123 0.94 11.34 -9.27
C ALA A 123 1.69 12.28 -8.30
N SER A 124 1.09 12.57 -7.16
CA SER A 124 1.70 13.41 -6.11
C SER A 124 2.77 12.63 -5.35
N GLN A 125 3.94 13.23 -5.13
CA GLN A 125 5.01 12.56 -4.39
C GLN A 125 4.74 12.60 -2.88
N ILE A 126 4.46 11.43 -2.29
CA ILE A 126 4.26 11.26 -0.85
C ILE A 126 5.50 10.59 -0.25
N THR A 127 5.96 11.09 0.90
CA THR A 127 6.95 10.40 1.74
C THR A 127 6.23 9.58 2.79
N TYR A 128 6.31 8.26 2.70
CA TYR A 128 5.67 7.32 3.63
C TYR A 128 6.45 7.18 4.94
N GLY A 129 5.84 6.58 5.97
CA GLY A 129 6.45 6.46 7.30
C GLY A 129 7.81 5.74 7.34
N ASN A 130 8.16 4.93 6.33
CA ASN A 130 9.48 4.31 6.18
C ASN A 130 10.51 5.17 5.41
N GLY A 131 10.14 6.39 5.02
CA GLY A 131 10.97 7.28 4.19
C GLY A 131 10.88 7.01 2.68
N ALA A 132 10.10 6.02 2.23
CA ALA A 132 9.90 5.79 0.80
C ALA A 132 9.15 6.95 0.16
N LYS A 133 9.63 7.40 -1.00
CA LYS A 133 8.98 8.43 -1.81
C LYS A 133 8.28 7.77 -2.97
N VAL A 134 6.95 7.84 -2.99
CA VAL A 134 6.12 7.22 -4.03
C VAL A 134 5.29 8.32 -4.69
N ASN A 135 5.26 8.31 -6.03
CA ASN A 135 4.30 9.12 -6.77
C ASN A 135 2.95 8.40 -6.69
N THR A 136 2.07 8.90 -5.84
CA THR A 136 0.82 8.26 -5.47
C THR A 136 -0.35 8.85 -6.25
N SER A 137 -1.22 7.95 -6.68
CA SER A 137 -2.52 8.17 -7.31
C SER A 137 -3.55 7.27 -6.62
N PHE A 138 -4.76 7.17 -7.16
CA PHE A 138 -5.81 6.35 -6.56
C PHE A 138 -6.56 5.50 -7.59
N VAL A 139 -7.23 4.47 -7.10
CA VAL A 139 -8.09 3.57 -7.87
C VAL A 139 -9.38 3.30 -7.10
N THR A 140 -10.51 3.29 -7.79
CA THR A 140 -11.86 3.13 -7.23
C THR A 140 -12.71 2.24 -8.13
N ASN A 141 -13.81 1.69 -7.64
CA ASN A 141 -14.87 1.09 -8.46
C ASN A 141 -16.15 1.95 -8.48
#